data_AF-A0A357LET7-F1
#
_entry.id   AF-A0A357LET7-F1
#
_cell.length_a   1.000
_cell.length_b   1.000
_cell.length_c   1.000
_cell.angle_alpha   90.00
_cell.angle_beta   90.00
_cell.angle_gamma   90.00
#
_symmetry.space_group_name_H-M   'P 1'
#
loop_
_entity.id
_entity.type
_entity.pdbx_description
1 polymer ?
#
loop_
_entity_poly.entity_id
_entity_poly.type
_entity_poly.pdbx_seq_one_letter_code
_entity_poly.pdbx_strand_id
1 'polypeptide(L)'
;PNGLIFVSGPTGSGKTTTLYAALLAINSPERKLFTVEDPIEYRLKGVNQVQVNPKIGLTFASALRSLLRQDPDIMMVGEVRDPETAQIAVQAALT
;
A
#
# COMPACT_ATOMS: atom_id res chain seq x y z
N PRO A 1 -6.70 -16.36 0.06
CA PRO A 1 -5.61 -16.32 1.06
C PRO A 1 -5.28 -14.86 1.38
N ASN A 2 -5.30 -14.47 2.65
CA ASN A 2 -5.10 -13.11 3.11
C ASN A 2 -4.04 -13.07 4.22
N GLY A 3 -3.49 -11.89 4.47
CA GLY A 3 -2.43 -11.72 5.46
C GLY A 3 -1.78 -10.34 5.38
N LEU A 4 -0.87 -10.09 6.32
CA LEU A 4 -0.16 -8.83 6.46
C LEU A 4 1.33 -9.09 6.54
N ILE A 5 2.12 -8.36 5.75
CA ILE A 5 3.58 -8.44 5.74
C ILE A 5 4.14 -7.06 6.01
N PHE A 6 4.98 -6.94 7.05
CA PHE A 6 5.72 -5.71 7.34
C PHE A 6 7.19 -5.87 6.95
N VAL A 7 7.71 -4.84 6.29
CA VAL A 7 9.15 -4.67 6.04
C VAL A 7 9.63 -3.53 6.92
N SER A 8 10.53 -3.83 7.87
CA SER A 8 11.06 -2.86 8.83
C SER A 8 12.57 -2.70 8.67
N GLY A 9 13.10 -1.58 9.15
CA GLY A 9 14.50 -1.21 9.05
C GLY A 9 14.69 0.32 9.07
N PRO A 10 15.92 0.81 9.28
CA PRO A 10 16.21 2.24 9.32
C PRO A 10 16.00 2.92 7.95
N THR A 11 16.07 4.25 7.93
CA THR A 11 16.08 5.01 6.67
C THR A 11 17.23 4.56 5.77
N GLY A 12 16.97 4.46 4.46
CA GLY A 12 17.97 4.02 3.49
C GLY A 12 18.23 2.50 3.44
N SER A 13 17.50 1.69 4.21
CA SER A 13 17.68 0.22 4.21
C SER A 13 17.05 -0.53 3.04
N GLY A 14 16.54 0.18 2.01
CA GLY A 14 15.94 -0.45 0.82
C GLY A 14 14.53 -1.03 1.00
N LYS A 15 13.74 -0.54 1.97
CA LYS A 15 12.36 -1.01 2.22
C LYS A 15 11.47 -0.86 0.99
N THR A 16 11.38 0.36 0.45
CA THR A 16 10.56 0.65 -0.74
C THR A 16 11.01 -0.17 -1.94
N THR A 17 12.33 -0.30 -2.14
CA THR A 17 12.91 -1.15 -3.19
C THR A 17 12.47 -2.60 -3.06
N THR A 18 12.51 -3.16 -1.84
CA THR A 18 12.07 -4.53 -1.56
C THR A 18 10.58 -4.70 -1.82
N LEU A 19 9.74 -3.78 -1.36
CA LEU A 19 8.29 -3.82 -1.56
C LEU A 19 7.92 -3.70 -3.05
N TYR A 20 8.57 -2.81 -3.78
CA TYR A 20 8.34 -2.64 -5.22
C TYR A 20 8.78 -3.88 -6.00
N ALA A 21 9.92 -4.48 -5.65
CA ALA A 21 10.38 -5.73 -6.27
C ALA A 21 9.37 -6.86 -6.03
N ALA A 22 8.82 -6.98 -4.82
CA ALA A 22 7.78 -7.95 -4.50
C ALA A 22 6.49 -7.70 -5.31
N LEU A 23 6.03 -6.44 -5.41
CA LEU A 23 4.86 -6.07 -6.22
C LEU A 23 5.07 -6.39 -7.70
N LEU A 24 6.25 -6.11 -8.26
CA LEU A 24 6.58 -6.44 -9.64
C LEU A 24 6.62 -7.95 -9.90
N ALA A 25 7.16 -8.73 -8.95
CA ALA A 25 7.22 -10.19 -9.06
C ALA A 25 5.84 -10.85 -9.10
N ILE A 26 4.83 -10.20 -8.49
CA ILE A 26 3.44 -10.70 -8.44
C ILE A 26 2.51 -9.95 -9.41
N ASN A 27 3.02 -9.00 -10.19
CA ASN A 27 2.23 -8.18 -11.10
C ASN A 27 1.72 -9.00 -12.29
N SER A 28 0.41 -9.00 -12.47
CA SER A 28 -0.27 -9.70 -13.57
C SER A 28 -1.59 -9.02 -13.87
N PRO A 29 -2.10 -9.08 -15.12
CA PRO A 29 -3.41 -8.52 -15.48
C PRO A 29 -4.60 -9.06 -14.66
N GLU A 30 -4.46 -10.25 -14.07
CA GLU A 30 -5.48 -10.90 -13.24
C GLU A 30 -5.53 -10.37 -11.80
N ARG A 31 -4.56 -9.54 -11.39
CA ARG A 31 -4.45 -9.03 -10.02
C ARG A 31 -4.58 -7.52 -9.97
N LYS A 32 -5.51 -7.03 -9.16
CA LYS A 32 -5.74 -5.61 -8.90
C LYS A 32 -4.81 -5.14 -7.79
N LEU A 33 -3.64 -4.66 -8.20
CA LEU A 33 -2.62 -4.14 -7.29
C LEU A 33 -2.84 -2.65 -7.03
N PHE A 34 -2.87 -2.25 -5.76
CA PHE A 34 -2.96 -0.87 -5.34
C PHE A 34 -1.86 -0.48 -4.34
N THR A 35 -1.43 0.77 -4.37
CA THR A 35 -0.53 1.32 -3.35
C THR A 35 -1.04 2.65 -2.81
N VAL A 36 -0.70 2.96 -1.56
CA VAL A 36 -0.84 4.28 -0.94
C VAL A 36 0.52 4.72 -0.43
N GLU A 37 1.03 5.86 -0.91
CA GLU A 37 2.43 6.27 -0.73
C GLU A 37 2.57 7.77 -0.47
N ASP A 38 3.66 8.19 0.19
CA ASP A 38 3.95 9.59 0.50
C ASP A 38 5.48 9.88 0.48
N PRO A 39 6.07 10.30 -0.66
CA PRO A 39 5.50 10.34 -2.01
C PRO A 39 5.64 8.99 -2.75
N ILE A 40 5.16 8.93 -3.99
CA ILE A 40 5.48 7.84 -4.92
C ILE A 40 6.92 8.04 -5.42
N GLU A 41 7.79 7.05 -5.21
CA GLU A 41 9.20 7.10 -5.65
C GLU A 41 9.33 7.04 -7.18
N TYR A 42 8.62 6.10 -7.80
CA TYR A 42 8.53 5.96 -9.26
C TYR A 42 7.30 5.15 -9.66
N ARG A 43 6.93 5.24 -10.94
CA ARG A 43 5.73 4.59 -11.46
C ARG A 43 5.97 3.11 -11.77
N LEU A 44 5.12 2.24 -11.23
CA LEU A 44 5.05 0.82 -11.52
C LEU A 44 3.94 0.56 -12.55
N LYS A 45 4.31 0.08 -13.73
CA LYS A 45 3.34 -0.25 -14.78
C LYS A 45 2.40 -1.37 -14.31
N GLY A 46 1.10 -1.17 -14.46
CA GLY A 46 0.08 -2.15 -14.04
C GLY A 46 -0.30 -2.10 -12.56
N VAL A 47 0.26 -1.16 -11.80
CA VAL A 47 -0.07 -0.95 -10.38
C VAL A 47 -0.76 0.40 -10.22
N ASN A 48 -1.89 0.42 -9.50
CA ASN A 48 -2.62 1.66 -9.21
C ASN A 48 -2.01 2.35 -7.98
N GLN A 49 -1.13 3.33 -8.22
CA GLN A 49 -0.43 4.03 -7.14
C GLN A 49 -1.11 5.35 -6.77
N VAL A 50 -1.56 5.44 -5.52
CA VAL A 50 -2.18 6.63 -4.92
C VAL A 50 -1.15 7.36 -4.08
N GLN A 51 -0.95 8.64 -4.35
CA GLN A 51 -0.13 9.49 -3.50
C GLN A 51 -1.01 10.20 -2.46
N VAL A 52 -0.57 10.17 -1.21
CA VAL A 52 -1.15 10.94 -0.12
C VAL A 52 -1.15 12.43 -0.46
N ASN A 53 -2.23 13.11 -0.13
CA ASN A 53 -2.38 14.55 -0.34
C ASN A 53 -3.11 15.18 0.85
N PRO A 54 -2.37 15.62 1.88
CA PRO A 54 -2.95 16.22 3.09
C PRO A 54 -3.76 17.48 2.81
N LYS A 55 -3.46 18.21 1.72
CA LYS A 55 -4.17 19.46 1.35
C LYS A 55 -5.65 19.24 1.03
N ILE A 56 -6.03 18.03 0.63
CA ILE A 56 -7.40 17.64 0.32
C ILE A 56 -7.95 16.60 1.30
N GLY A 57 -7.25 16.34 2.42
CA GLY A 57 -7.63 15.31 3.40
C GLY A 57 -7.44 13.87 2.93
N LEU A 58 -6.68 13.64 1.85
CA LEU A 58 -6.33 12.30 1.40
C LEU A 58 -5.12 11.79 2.20
N THR A 59 -5.36 11.09 3.30
CA THR A 59 -4.35 10.50 4.20
C THR A 59 -4.19 9.01 3.92
N PHE A 60 -3.21 8.35 4.58
CA PHE A 60 -3.07 6.89 4.49
C PHE A 60 -4.37 6.18 4.88
N ALA A 61 -4.95 6.50 6.04
CA ALA A 61 -6.20 5.91 6.50
C ALA A 61 -7.38 6.17 5.54
N SER A 62 -7.56 7.40 5.04
CA SER A 62 -8.70 7.71 4.17
C SER A 62 -8.55 7.10 2.76
N ALA A 63 -7.33 7.03 2.24
CA ALA A 63 -7.02 6.32 1.00
C ALA A 63 -7.24 4.81 1.15
N LEU A 64 -6.73 4.19 2.22
CA LEU A 64 -6.85 2.75 2.46
C LEU A 64 -8.31 2.31 2.58
N ARG A 65 -9.13 3.06 3.33
CA ARG A 65 -10.59 2.83 3.39
C ARG A 65 -11.25 2.89 2.02
N SER A 66 -10.79 3.81 1.18
CA SER A 66 -11.37 4.00 -0.16
C SER A 66 -10.98 2.89 -1.11
N LEU A 67 -9.75 2.42 -1.04
CA LEU A 67 -9.25 1.30 -1.83
C LEU A 67 -9.91 -0.03 -1.48
N LEU A 68 -10.28 -0.26 -0.22
CA LEU A 68 -11.05 -1.45 0.17
C LEU A 68 -12.38 -1.59 -0.59
N ARG A 69 -12.96 -0.48 -1.06
CA ARG A 69 -14.18 -0.50 -1.88
C ARG A 69 -13.92 -0.74 -3.38
N GLN A 70 -12.65 -0.80 -3.80
CA GLN A 70 -12.25 -1.08 -5.18
C GLN A 70 -12.09 -2.58 -5.44
N ASP A 71 -12.43 -3.43 -4.48
CA ASP A 71 -12.24 -4.89 -4.54
C ASP A 71 -10.78 -5.26 -4.91
N PRO A 72 -9.77 -4.81 -4.12
CA PRO A 72 -8.36 -5.02 -4.42
C PRO A 72 -7.90 -6.44 -4.05
N ASP A 73 -7.01 -7.02 -4.85
CA ASP A 73 -6.39 -8.31 -4.50
C ASP A 73 -5.21 -8.13 -3.53
N ILE A 74 -4.40 -7.09 -3.76
CA ILE A 74 -3.21 -6.79 -2.94
C ILE A 74 -3.08 -5.28 -2.80
N MET A 75 -2.85 -4.84 -1.57
CA MET A 75 -2.56 -3.45 -1.25
C MET A 75 -1.18 -3.32 -0.61
N MET A 76 -0.42 -2.32 -1.02
CA MET A 76 0.79 -1.89 -0.34
C MET A 76 0.55 -0.51 0.30
N VAL A 77 0.91 -0.39 1.57
CA VAL A 77 0.83 0.87 2.30
C VAL A 77 2.26 1.29 2.60
N GLY A 78 2.66 2.47 2.15
CA GLY A 78 4.06 2.93 2.24
C GLY A 78 4.60 2.85 3.67
N GLU A 79 3.76 3.16 4.66
CA GLU A 79 4.05 2.96 6.06
C GLU A 79 2.79 3.01 6.92
N VAL A 80 2.90 2.55 8.16
CA VAL A 80 1.84 2.58 9.17
C VAL A 80 2.35 3.36 10.37
N ARG A 81 2.05 4.65 10.43
CA ARG A 81 2.54 5.56 11.49
C ARG A 81 1.57 5.71 12.66
N ASP A 82 0.29 5.47 12.41
CA ASP A 82 -0.78 5.76 13.36
C ASP A 82 -1.71 4.54 13.60
N PRO A 83 -2.41 4.49 14.74
CA PRO A 83 -3.28 3.38 15.09
C PRO A 83 -4.47 3.19 14.13
N GLU A 84 -4.96 4.26 13.52
CA GLU A 84 -6.11 4.20 12.61
C GLU A 84 -5.74 3.45 11.33
N THR A 85 -4.63 3.82 10.70
CA THR A 85 -4.06 3.11 9.55
C THR A 85 -3.75 1.65 9.89
N ALA A 86 -3.18 1.39 11.08
CA ALA A 86 -2.88 0.04 11.54
C ALA A 86 -4.14 -0.82 11.67
N GLN A 87 -5.19 -0.28 12.29
CA GLN A 87 -6.45 -0.98 12.48
C GLN A 87 -7.09 -1.35 11.14
N ILE A 88 -7.11 -0.41 10.18
CA ILE A 88 -7.65 -0.68 8.84
C ILE A 88 -6.83 -1.76 8.13
N ALA A 89 -5.49 -1.71 8.21
CA ALA A 89 -4.62 -2.71 7.59
C ALA A 89 -4.82 -4.11 8.16
N VAL A 90 -4.99 -4.24 9.48
CA VAL A 90 -5.28 -5.53 10.13
C VAL A 90 -6.65 -6.06 9.71
N GLN A 91 -7.68 -5.20 9.66
CA GLN A 91 -9.01 -5.62 9.21
C GLN A 91 -8.97 -6.10 7.76
N ALA A 92 -8.29 -5.35 6.89
CA ALA A 92 -8.09 -5.72 5.48
C ALA A 92 -7.40 -7.07 5.31
N ALA A 93 -6.46 -7.42 6.20
CA ALA A 93 -5.73 -8.68 6.14
C ALA A 93 -6.53 -9.90 6.64
N LEU A 94 -7.65 -9.68 7.34
CA LEU A 94 -8.49 -10.74 7.90
C LEU A 94 -9.72 -11.04 7.03
N THR A 95 -10.13 -10.08 6.19
CA THR A 95 -11.20 -10.21 5.19
C THR A 95 -10.69 -10.79 3.89
#